data_AF-W6NIQ3-F1
#
_entry.id   AF-W6NIQ3-F1
#
_cell.length_a   1.000
_cell.length_b   1.000
_cell.length_c   1.000
_cell.angle_alpha   90.00
_cell.angle_beta   90.00
_cell.angle_gamma   90.00
#
_symmetry.space_group_name_H-M   'P 1'
#
loop_
_entity.id
_entity.type
_entity.pdbx_description
1 polymer ?
#
loop_
_entity_poly.entity_id
_entity_poly.type
_entity_poly.pdbx_seq_one_letter_code
_entity_poly.pdbx_strand_id
1 'polypeptide(L)' 'MDASTMMGQNGISSATNYIKTAFAKLTVGQAEKYQTRLGVIRYASSVELVADLNATSSEDLEDLEIETLNETDTNLDG' A
#
# COMPACT_ATOMS: atom_id res chain seq x y z
N MET A 1 2.43 -4.32 2.27
CA MET A 1 1.69 -3.61 3.30
C MET A 1 0.89 -4.64 4.06
N ASP A 2 1.07 -4.71 5.36
CA ASP A 2 0.22 -5.55 6.21
C ASP A 2 -1.23 -5.05 6.08
N ALA A 3 -2.16 -5.98 5.88
CA ALA A 3 -3.59 -5.71 5.82
C ALA A 3 -4.36 -6.62 6.78
N SER A 4 -3.69 -7.15 7.81
CA SER A 4 -4.29 -8.01 8.83
C SER A 4 -5.44 -7.35 9.57
N THR A 5 -6.35 -8.19 10.08
CA THR A 5 -7.39 -7.77 11.00
C THR A 5 -6.83 -7.10 12.27
N MET A 6 -5.65 -7.51 12.75
CA MET A 6 -4.96 -6.85 13.87
C MET A 6 -4.57 -5.40 13.58
N MET A 7 -4.15 -5.09 12.35
CA MET A 7 -3.84 -3.71 11.94
C MET A 7 -5.10 -2.82 11.96
N GLY A 8 -6.26 -3.42 11.64
CA GLY A 8 -7.56 -2.77 11.62
C GLY A 8 -7.69 -1.67 10.55
N GLN A 9 -8.92 -1.21 10.29
CA GLN A 9 -9.18 -0.26 9.21
C GLN A 9 -8.50 1.11 9.43
N ASN A 10 -8.34 1.54 10.69
CA ASN A 10 -7.63 2.77 11.03
C ASN A 10 -6.12 2.67 10.75
N GLY A 11 -5.51 1.51 11.04
CA GLY A 11 -4.10 1.26 10.75
C GLY A 11 -3.86 1.21 9.24
N ILE A 12 -4.72 0.52 8.50
CA ILE A 12 -4.70 0.47 7.04
C ILE A 12 -4.81 1.88 6.45
N SER A 13 -5.80 2.66 6.86
CA SER A 13 -5.98 4.03 6.38
C SER A 13 -4.76 4.91 6.67
N SER A 14 -4.14 4.76 7.85
CA SER A 14 -2.93 5.51 8.21
C SER A 14 -1.73 5.13 7.34
N ALA A 15 -1.54 3.84 7.07
CA ALA A 15 -0.47 3.35 6.20
C ALA A 15 -0.68 3.78 4.73
N THR A 16 -1.92 3.73 4.21
CA THR A 16 -2.26 4.25 2.89
C THR A 16 -1.95 5.75 2.79
N ASN A 17 -2.32 6.54 3.80
CA ASN A 17 -2.02 7.97 3.84
C ASN A 17 -0.51 8.25 3.90
N TYR A 18 0.25 7.44 4.65
CA TYR A 18 1.70 7.53 4.68
C TYR A 18 2.32 7.27 3.30
N ILE A 19 1.88 6.21 2.61
CA ILE A 19 2.34 5.86 1.26
C ILE A 19 2.04 7.00 0.28
N LYS A 20 0.81 7.53 0.27
CA LYS A 20 0.41 8.68 -0.57
C LYS A 20 1.31 9.90 -0.33
N THR A 21 1.52 10.24 0.95
CA THR A 21 2.35 11.38 1.35
C THR A 21 3.81 11.19 0.96
N ALA A 22 4.36 9.99 1.15
CA ALA A 22 5.72 9.67 0.76
C ALA A 22 5.89 9.73 -0.75
N PHE A 23 4.94 9.17 -1.52
CA PHE A 23 5.01 9.16 -2.96
C PHE A 23 4.96 10.58 -3.54
N ALA A 24 4.06 11.44 -3.05
CA ALA A 24 3.96 12.84 -3.45
C ALA A 24 5.27 13.63 -3.25
N LYS A 25 6.06 13.29 -2.21
CA LYS A 25 7.37 13.89 -1.97
C LYS A 25 8.46 13.38 -2.92
N LEU A 26 8.31 12.14 -3.43
CA LEU A 26 9.26 11.52 -4.36
C LEU A 26 8.99 11.89 -5.82
N THR A 27 7.83 12.46 -6.14
CA THR A 27 7.43 12.85 -7.51
C THR A 27 7.87 14.27 -7.92
N VAL A 28 8.55 15.03 -7.05
CA VAL A 28 8.85 16.44 -7.32
C VAL A 28 9.94 16.60 -8.41
N GLY A 29 9.57 17.21 -9.54
CA GLY A 29 10.50 17.90 -10.46
C GLY A 29 11.29 17.04 -11.45
N GLN A 30 10.84 15.84 -11.78
CA GLN A 30 11.58 14.90 -12.64
C GLN A 30 10.96 14.79 -14.05
N ALA A 31 11.78 14.83 -15.11
CA ALA A 31 11.34 14.46 -16.46
C ALA A 31 10.93 12.96 -16.50
N GLU A 32 10.08 12.53 -17.44
CA GLU A 32 9.52 11.15 -17.50
C GLU A 32 10.55 10.03 -17.26
N LYS A 33 11.78 10.19 -17.78
CA LYS A 33 12.89 9.22 -17.62
C LYS A 33 13.42 9.05 -16.18
N TYR A 34 13.04 9.94 -15.27
CA TYR A 34 13.44 9.93 -13.86
C TYR A 34 12.23 9.93 -12.92
N GLN A 35 11.04 9.64 -13.45
CA GLN A 35 9.83 9.60 -12.68
C GLN A 35 9.84 8.39 -11.72
N THR A 36 9.60 8.66 -10.44
CA THR A 36 9.40 7.61 -9.44
C THR A 36 8.13 6.85 -9.76
N ARG A 37 8.20 5.52 -9.75
CA ARG A 37 7.05 4.61 -9.89
C ARG A 37 6.80 3.92 -8.56
N LEU A 38 5.54 3.73 -8.21
CA LEU A 38 5.15 3.06 -6.97
C LEU A 38 4.33 1.82 -7.27
N GLY A 39 4.62 0.72 -6.57
CA GLY A 39 3.77 -0.46 -6.51
C GLY A 39 3.43 -0.78 -5.05
N VAL A 40 2.20 -1.20 -4.80
CA VAL A 40 1.71 -1.56 -3.47
C VAL A 40 1.14 -2.97 -3.52
N ILE A 41 1.65 -3.83 -2.65
CA ILE A 41 1.13 -5.19 -2.43
C ILE A 41 0.58 -5.23 -1.01
N ARG A 42 -0.62 -5.78 -0.81
CA ARG A 42 -1.15 -6.10 0.52
C ARG A 42 -0.92 -7.57 0.87
N TYR A 43 -0.74 -7.86 2.15
CA TYR A 43 -0.60 -9.23 2.63
C TYR A 43 -1.23 -9.45 4.01
N ALA A 44 -1.85 -10.62 4.19
CA ALA A 44 -2.10 -11.27 5.48
C ALA A 44 -2.27 -12.79 5.25
N SER A 45 -3.50 -13.28 5.05
CA SER A 45 -3.77 -14.66 4.59
C SER A 45 -3.58 -14.86 3.09
N SER A 46 -3.74 -13.81 2.29
CA SER A 46 -3.43 -13.77 0.85
C SER A 46 -2.44 -12.65 0.55
N VAL A 47 -1.85 -12.69 -0.64
CA VAL A 47 -0.99 -11.63 -1.19
C VAL A 47 -1.65 -11.09 -2.45
N GLU A 48 -1.90 -9.78 -2.50
CA GLU A 48 -2.62 -9.15 -3.60
C GLU A 48 -1.97 -7.84 -4.03
N LEU A 49 -1.95 -7.60 -5.36
CA LEU A 49 -1.48 -6.35 -5.93
C LEU A 49 -2.58 -5.30 -5.79
N VAL A 50 -2.27 -4.24 -5.05
CA VAL A 50 -3.18 -3.11 -4.78
C VAL A 50 -2.96 -2.00 -5.81
N ALA A 51 -1.69 -1.71 -6.13
CA ALA A 51 -1.32 -0.78 -7.18
C ALA A 51 -0.09 -1.32 -7.92
N ASP A 52 -0.12 -1.30 -9.24
CA ASP A 52 1.02 -1.67 -10.08
C ASP A 52 1.96 -0.47 -10.32
N LEU A 53 3.18 -0.73 -10.79
CA LEU A 53 4.23 0.24 -11.11
C LEU A 53 3.87 1.25 -12.22
N ASN A 54 2.63 1.22 -12.70
CA ASN A 54 2.09 2.25 -13.59
C ASN A 54 1.58 3.48 -12.82
N ALA A 55 1.51 3.43 -11.49
CA ALA A 55 1.23 4.61 -10.68
C ALA A 55 2.41 5.60 -10.75
N THR A 56 2.11 6.81 -11.20
CA THR A 56 3.09 7.87 -11.47
C THR A 56 2.82 9.15 -10.68
N SER A 57 1.68 9.23 -10.01
CA SER A 57 1.27 10.32 -9.12
C SER A 57 0.55 9.79 -7.88
N SER A 58 0.50 10.58 -6.80
CA SER A 58 -0.29 10.20 -5.62
C SER A 58 -1.81 10.18 -5.88
N GLU A 59 -2.27 10.86 -6.93
CA GLU A 59 -3.67 10.86 -7.36
C GLU A 59 -4.09 9.48 -7.89
N ASP A 60 -3.17 8.74 -8.53
CA ASP A 60 -3.40 7.36 -8.99
C ASP A 60 -3.69 6.38 -7.82
N LEU A 61 -3.50 6.82 -6.58
CA LEU A 61 -3.68 6.04 -5.36
C LEU A 61 -4.91 6.50 -4.56
N GLU A 62 -5.64 7.54 -4.97
CA GLU A 62 -6.69 8.18 -4.16
C GLU A 62 -7.82 7.21 -3.79
N ASP A 63 -8.27 6.39 -4.74
CA ASP A 63 -9.38 5.43 -4.59
C ASP A 63 -8.94 4.03 -4.11
N LEU A 64 -7.75 3.90 -3.51
CA LEU A 64 -7.29 2.62 -2.96
C LEU A 64 -8.08 2.25 -1.69
N GLU A 65 -9.20 1.58 -1.88
CA GLU A 65 -9.93 0.90 -0.81
C GLU A 65 -9.24 -0.43 -0.51
N ILE A 66 -8.51 -0.47 0.61
CA ILE A 66 -7.85 -1.67 1.10
C ILE A 66 -8.69 -2.26 2.22
N GLU A 67 -9.32 -3.40 1.94
CA GLU A 67 -10.00 -4.20 2.97
C GLU A 67 -9.00 -4.96 3.83
N THR A 68 -9.37 -5.20 5.09
CA THR A 68 -8.66 -6.12 5.98
C THR A 68 -8.79 -7.56 5.51
N LEU A 69 -7.71 -8.32 5.66
CA LEU A 69 -7.66 -9.76 5.43
C LEU A 69 -7.50 -10.44 6.79
N ASN A 70 -8.20 -11.56 6.99
CA ASN A 70 -7.98 -12.39 8.17
C ASN A 70 -6.52 -12.86 8.17
N GLU A 71 -5.91 -12.94 9.35
CA GLU A 71 -4.66 -13.65 9.51
C GLU A 71 -4.93 -15.16 9.36
N THR A 72 -4.18 -15.85 8.51
CA THR A 72 -4.05 -17.30 8.71
C THR A 72 -3.22 -17.48 9.96
N ASP A 73 -3.80 -18.09 11.00
CA ASP A 73 -3.07 -18.49 12.20
C ASP A 73 -1.77 -19.17 11.78
N THR A 74 -0.66 -18.43 11.76
CA THR A 74 0.64 -19.05 11.94
C THR A 74 0.54 -19.56 13.36
N ASN A 75 0.29 -20.85 13.49
CA ASN A 75 0.43 -21.61 14.71
C ASN A 75 1.88 -21.38 15.19
N LEU A 76 2.11 -20.25 15.88
CA LEU A 76 3.34 -19.85 16.54
C LEU A 76 3.33 -20.32 18.00
N ASP A 77 2.45 -21.28 18.31
CA ASP A 77 2.62 -22.14 19.47
C ASP A 77 3.80 -23.08 19.18
N GLY A 78 5.01 -22.57 19.47
CA GLY A 78 6.22 -23.35 19.65
C GLY A 78 6.29 -23.96 21.05
#